data_AF-A0A2G3DRZ6-F1
#
_entry.id   AF-A0A2G3DRZ6-F1
#
_cell.length_a   1.000
_cell.length_b   1.000
_cell.length_c   1.000
_cell.angle_alpha   90.00
_cell.angle_beta   90.00
_cell.angle_gamma   90.00
#
_symmetry.space_group_name_H-M   'P 1'
#
loop_
_entity.id
_entity.type
_entity.pdbx_description
1 polymer ?
#
loop_
_entity_poly.entity_id
_entity_poly.type
_entity_poly.pdbx_seq_one_letter_code
_entity_poly.pdbx_strand_id
1 'polypeptide(L)'
;MKRTKILKAAVLLACLAACGFFIKQIFFKTENKISDGIYSCYVNLEGGSGKATVNSPANVTIESGDKKVELVWSSPNYDYMIVDDIHYDNEAAVGENSVFTIPFENFDEPFKVIGDTTAMSTPHEIEYTITVISPEVNHIVDAITTNSGVEDAGEVTLGNLEYVSSMPL
;
A
#
# COMPACT_ATOMS: atom_id res chain seq x y z
N MET A 1 10.97 59.93 -24.86
CA MET A 1 11.62 59.21 -23.73
C MET A 1 10.66 58.24 -22.99
N LYS A 2 9.90 57.38 -23.71
CA LYS A 2 8.91 56.45 -23.08
C LYS A 2 8.92 55.00 -23.63
N ARG A 3 9.68 54.68 -24.69
CA ARG A 3 9.63 53.36 -25.35
C ARG A 3 10.57 52.31 -24.75
N THR A 4 11.59 52.70 -24.01
CA THR A 4 12.59 51.80 -23.40
C THR A 4 12.18 51.19 -22.06
N LYS A 5 11.16 51.72 -21.39
CA LYS A 5 10.65 51.16 -20.12
C LYS A 5 9.70 49.97 -20.32
N ILE A 6 9.01 49.93 -21.46
CA ILE A 6 8.02 48.88 -21.78
C ILE A 6 8.75 47.57 -22.17
N LEU A 7 9.92 47.66 -22.81
CA LEU A 7 10.70 46.50 -23.24
C LEU A 7 11.33 45.71 -22.07
N LYS A 8 11.69 46.37 -20.97
CA LYS A 8 12.23 45.69 -19.77
C LYS A 8 11.15 44.97 -18.96
N ALA A 9 9.91 45.47 -18.96
CA ALA A 9 8.80 44.84 -18.27
C ALA A 9 8.31 43.56 -18.96
N ALA A 10 8.34 43.52 -20.30
CA ALA A 10 7.93 42.34 -21.07
C ALA A 10 8.91 41.16 -20.93
N VAL A 11 10.21 41.43 -20.80
CA VAL A 11 11.23 40.38 -20.62
C VAL A 11 11.23 39.81 -19.19
N LEU A 12 10.93 40.62 -18.18
CA LEU A 12 10.81 40.17 -16.79
C LEU A 12 9.60 39.26 -16.56
N LEU A 13 8.50 39.51 -17.29
CA LEU A 13 7.28 38.70 -17.21
C LEU A 13 7.41 37.34 -17.93
N ALA A 14 8.28 37.24 -18.93
CA ALA A 14 8.55 35.99 -19.64
C ALA A 14 9.43 35.01 -18.84
N CYS A 15 10.33 35.50 -17.95
CA CYS A 15 11.14 34.64 -17.08
C CYS A 15 10.34 34.00 -15.93
N LEU A 16 9.31 34.67 -15.41
CA LEU A 16 8.49 34.11 -14.32
C LEU A 16 7.64 32.90 -14.78
N ALA A 17 7.25 32.85 -16.06
CA ALA A 17 6.50 31.73 -16.62
C ALA A 17 7.36 30.46 -16.82
N ALA A 18 8.68 30.62 -17.02
CA ALA A 18 9.61 29.49 -17.16
C ALA A 18 10.02 28.87 -15.80
N CYS A 19 10.11 29.68 -14.73
CA CYS A 19 10.35 29.16 -13.37
C CYS A 19 9.15 28.41 -12.79
N GLY A 20 7.91 28.74 -13.19
CA GLY A 20 6.70 28.08 -12.67
C GLY A 20 6.50 26.65 -13.17
N PHE A 21 6.98 26.32 -14.38
CA PHE A 21 6.86 24.97 -14.94
C PHE A 21 7.85 23.98 -14.31
N PHE A 22 9.06 24.43 -13.96
CA PHE A 22 10.06 23.58 -13.32
C PHE A 22 9.71 23.20 -11.86
N ILE A 23 8.99 24.07 -11.13
CA ILE A 23 8.58 23.78 -9.74
C ILE A 23 7.47 22.72 -9.69
N LYS A 24 6.61 22.63 -10.72
CA LYS A 24 5.62 21.54 -10.83
C LYS A 24 6.25 20.16 -11.01
N GLN A 25 7.44 20.09 -11.61
CA GLN A 25 8.18 18.83 -11.80
C GLN A 25 8.75 18.27 -10.49
N ILE A 26 8.98 19.13 -9.47
CA ILE A 26 9.62 18.75 -8.21
C ILE A 26 8.60 18.23 -7.18
N PHE A 27 7.30 18.45 -7.40
CA PHE A 27 6.21 17.78 -6.67
C PHE A 27 5.74 16.51 -7.37
N PHE A 28 6.62 15.83 -8.12
CA PHE A 28 6.37 14.42 -8.43
C PHE A 28 6.40 13.71 -7.08
N LYS A 29 5.19 13.48 -6.52
CA LYS A 29 4.95 12.52 -5.45
C LYS A 29 5.84 11.33 -5.80
N THR A 30 6.83 11.04 -4.96
CA THR A 30 7.55 9.78 -5.01
C THR A 30 6.49 8.72 -4.77
N GLU A 31 5.78 8.32 -5.82
CA GLU A 31 4.95 7.14 -5.79
C GLU A 31 5.94 6.03 -5.60
N ASN A 32 5.97 5.54 -4.37
CA ASN A 32 6.68 4.33 -4.07
C ASN A 32 5.93 3.21 -4.77
N LYS A 33 6.21 3.04 -6.06
CA LYS A 33 5.46 2.16 -6.94
C LYS A 33 5.85 0.73 -6.59
N ILE A 34 5.00 0.08 -5.80
CA ILE A 34 5.09 -1.34 -5.52
C ILE A 34 4.88 -2.06 -6.86
N SER A 35 5.80 -2.96 -7.20
CA SER A 35 5.75 -3.75 -8.42
C SER A 35 4.67 -4.83 -8.35
N ASP A 36 4.34 -5.42 -9.50
CA ASP A 36 3.54 -6.65 -9.52
C ASP A 36 4.27 -7.77 -8.77
N GLY A 37 3.51 -8.62 -8.06
CA GLY A 37 4.06 -9.68 -7.23
C GLY A 37 3.13 -10.13 -6.10
N ILE A 38 3.63 -11.04 -5.27
CA ILE A 38 2.94 -11.53 -4.07
C ILE A 38 3.68 -11.00 -2.85
N TYR A 39 2.93 -10.43 -1.92
CA TYR A 39 3.41 -9.76 -0.72
C TYR A 39 2.74 -10.34 0.52
N SER A 40 3.47 -10.33 1.64
CA SER A 40 2.91 -10.62 2.97
C SER A 40 2.71 -9.27 3.67
N CYS A 41 1.45 -8.87 3.82
CA CYS A 41 1.07 -7.55 4.33
C CYS A 41 0.31 -7.67 5.65
N TYR A 42 0.57 -6.78 6.60
CA TYR A 42 -0.26 -6.71 7.79
C TYR A 42 -1.63 -6.13 7.44
N VAL A 43 -2.67 -6.62 8.13
CA VAL A 43 -4.05 -6.16 7.92
C VAL A 43 -4.64 -5.76 9.26
N ASN A 44 -5.20 -4.55 9.32
CA ASN A 44 -6.00 -4.09 10.45
C ASN A 44 -7.49 -4.24 10.09
N LEU A 45 -8.28 -4.77 11.02
CA LEU A 45 -9.73 -4.87 10.91
C LEU A 45 -10.37 -4.15 12.09
N GLU A 46 -11.26 -3.22 11.79
CA GLU A 46 -12.03 -2.46 12.76
C GLU A 46 -13.53 -2.58 12.46
N GLY A 47 -14.38 -2.36 13.47
CA GLY A 47 -15.83 -2.39 13.31
C GLY A 47 -16.49 -3.61 13.95
N GLY A 48 -17.78 -3.81 13.62
CA GLY A 48 -18.65 -4.74 14.31
C GLY A 48 -18.65 -4.56 15.84
N SER A 49 -18.47 -5.65 16.58
CA SER A 49 -18.31 -5.62 18.05
C SER A 49 -16.86 -5.69 18.52
N GLY A 50 -15.87 -5.62 17.62
CA GLY A 50 -14.44 -5.83 17.92
C GLY A 50 -14.05 -7.28 18.28
N LYS A 51 -14.93 -8.26 18.03
CA LYS A 51 -14.67 -9.69 18.31
C LYS A 51 -14.15 -10.46 17.10
N ALA A 52 -14.47 -10.00 15.89
CA ALA A 52 -13.99 -10.61 14.67
C ALA A 52 -12.58 -10.11 14.39
N THR A 53 -11.73 -10.99 13.89
CA THR A 53 -10.39 -10.64 13.41
C THR A 53 -10.13 -11.35 12.08
N VAL A 54 -9.15 -10.85 11.33
CA VAL A 54 -8.56 -11.56 10.18
C VAL A 54 -7.14 -11.95 10.53
N ASN A 55 -6.64 -13.05 9.94
CA ASN A 55 -5.25 -13.42 10.08
C ASN A 55 -4.35 -12.35 9.49
N SER A 56 -3.24 -12.08 10.19
CA SER A 56 -2.22 -11.16 9.76
C SER A 56 -0.85 -11.74 10.10
N PRO A 57 0.13 -11.70 9.18
CA PRO A 57 0.03 -11.09 7.85
C PRO A 57 -0.83 -11.89 6.87
N ALA A 58 -1.39 -11.20 5.88
CA ALA A 58 -2.23 -11.72 4.80
C ALA A 58 -1.48 -11.72 3.45
N ASN A 59 -1.90 -12.59 2.53
CA ASN A 59 -1.36 -12.61 1.18
C ASN A 59 -1.98 -11.48 0.35
N VAL A 60 -1.15 -10.67 -0.28
CA VAL A 60 -1.55 -9.63 -1.23
C VAL A 60 -0.96 -9.95 -2.59
N THR A 61 -1.80 -9.95 -3.63
CA THR A 61 -1.38 -10.15 -5.01
C THR A 61 -1.57 -8.86 -5.78
N ILE A 62 -0.52 -8.44 -6.49
CA ILE A 62 -0.53 -7.28 -7.39
C ILE A 62 -0.26 -7.76 -8.81
N GLU A 63 -1.21 -7.55 -9.71
CA GLU A 63 -1.11 -7.95 -11.11
C GLU A 63 -1.61 -6.81 -12.00
N SER A 64 -0.74 -6.30 -12.89
CA SER A 64 -1.08 -5.17 -13.78
C SER A 64 -1.59 -3.92 -13.05
N GLY A 65 -1.18 -3.72 -11.79
CA GLY A 65 -1.65 -2.65 -10.91
C GLY A 65 -2.92 -2.94 -10.11
N ASP A 66 -3.66 -4.01 -10.43
CA ASP A 66 -4.80 -4.46 -9.63
C ASP A 66 -4.30 -5.17 -8.39
N LYS A 67 -4.89 -4.86 -7.23
CA LYS A 67 -4.47 -5.39 -5.94
C LYS A 67 -5.59 -6.20 -5.32
N LYS A 68 -5.26 -7.38 -4.81
CA LYS A 68 -6.19 -8.25 -4.07
C LYS A 68 -5.56 -8.69 -2.76
N VAL A 69 -6.37 -8.81 -1.72
CA VAL A 69 -5.97 -9.35 -0.42
C VAL A 69 -6.79 -10.58 -0.09
N GLU A 70 -6.12 -11.65 0.34
CA GLU A 70 -6.73 -12.88 0.85
C GLU A 70 -6.94 -12.76 2.37
N LEU A 71 -8.20 -12.75 2.80
CA LEU A 71 -8.57 -12.57 4.19
C LEU A 71 -9.08 -13.88 4.78
N VAL A 72 -8.35 -14.43 5.75
CA VAL A 72 -8.81 -15.56 6.56
C VAL A 72 -9.43 -15.01 7.84
N TRP A 73 -10.74 -15.13 7.99
CA TRP A 73 -11.47 -14.65 9.16
C TRP A 73 -11.30 -15.56 10.38
N SER A 74 -11.56 -15.04 11.57
CA SER A 74 -11.48 -15.80 12.83
C SER A 74 -12.63 -16.80 13.05
N SER A 75 -13.54 -16.94 12.08
CA SER A 75 -14.76 -17.75 12.17
C SER A 75 -15.10 -18.39 10.83
N PRO A 76 -15.64 -19.61 10.82
CA PRO A 76 -16.16 -20.28 9.62
C PRO A 76 -17.54 -19.76 9.19
N ASN A 77 -18.17 -18.88 9.99
CA ASN A 77 -19.57 -18.49 9.82
C ASN A 77 -19.73 -17.14 9.10
N TYR A 78 -18.92 -16.89 8.07
CA TYR A 78 -19.13 -15.79 7.14
C TYR A 78 -19.45 -16.36 5.76
N ASP A 79 -20.58 -15.93 5.21
CA ASP A 79 -21.14 -16.52 3.99
C ASP A 79 -20.67 -15.75 2.75
N TYR A 80 -20.72 -14.42 2.80
CA TYR A 80 -20.21 -13.54 1.75
C TYR A 80 -19.67 -12.21 2.32
N MET A 81 -18.87 -11.52 1.49
CA MET A 81 -18.47 -10.14 1.69
C MET A 81 -19.01 -9.26 0.56
N ILE A 82 -19.30 -7.99 0.86
CA ILE A 82 -19.59 -6.94 -0.12
C ILE A 82 -18.49 -5.90 -0.06
N VAL A 83 -17.90 -5.59 -1.21
CA VAL A 83 -16.91 -4.52 -1.40
C VAL A 83 -17.35 -3.69 -2.60
N ASP A 84 -17.55 -2.38 -2.40
CA ASP A 84 -18.05 -1.46 -3.42
C ASP A 84 -19.28 -2.02 -4.20
N ASP A 85 -20.28 -2.49 -3.44
CA ASP A 85 -21.52 -3.11 -3.94
C ASP A 85 -21.35 -4.44 -4.71
N ILE A 86 -20.15 -5.01 -4.76
CA ILE A 86 -19.86 -6.31 -5.39
C ILE A 86 -19.79 -7.42 -4.33
N HIS A 87 -20.49 -8.53 -4.57
CA HIS A 87 -20.48 -9.71 -3.71
C HIS A 87 -19.29 -10.63 -3.99
N TYR A 88 -18.71 -11.17 -2.91
CA TYR A 88 -17.63 -12.16 -2.89
C TYR A 88 -18.02 -13.31 -1.97
N ASP A 89 -18.18 -14.51 -2.53
CA ASP A 89 -18.54 -15.71 -1.78
C ASP A 89 -17.34 -16.25 -0.99
N ASN A 90 -17.61 -16.95 0.11
CA ASN A 90 -16.59 -17.64 0.89
C ASN A 90 -15.91 -18.75 0.05
N GLU A 91 -14.58 -18.71 0.00
CA GLU A 91 -13.71 -19.61 -0.76
C GLU A 91 -13.27 -20.85 0.06
N ALA A 92 -13.51 -20.84 1.37
CA ALA A 92 -13.07 -21.90 2.28
C ALA A 92 -13.90 -23.18 2.17
N ALA A 93 -13.30 -24.32 2.50
CA ALA A 93 -14.04 -25.56 2.65
C ALA A 93 -14.96 -25.52 3.88
N VAL A 94 -16.05 -26.29 3.85
CA VAL A 94 -17.02 -26.36 4.95
C VAL A 94 -16.32 -26.76 6.26
N GLY A 95 -16.48 -25.94 7.30
CA GLY A 95 -15.90 -26.16 8.62
C GLY A 95 -14.54 -25.51 8.83
N GLU A 96 -13.92 -24.97 7.78
CA GLU A 96 -12.74 -24.11 7.89
C GLU A 96 -13.13 -22.65 8.09
N ASN A 97 -12.20 -21.88 8.64
CA ASN A 97 -12.38 -20.44 8.77
C ASN A 97 -12.61 -19.79 7.40
N SER A 98 -13.53 -18.84 7.35
CA SER A 98 -13.96 -18.23 6.09
C SER A 98 -12.80 -17.50 5.41
N VAL A 99 -12.68 -17.67 4.10
CA VAL A 99 -11.62 -17.08 3.27
C VAL A 99 -12.25 -16.26 2.15
N PHE A 100 -11.75 -15.05 1.93
CA PHE A 100 -12.20 -14.18 0.84
C PHE A 100 -11.02 -13.51 0.16
N THR A 101 -11.00 -13.52 -1.18
CA THR A 101 -10.05 -12.73 -1.97
C THR A 101 -10.75 -11.50 -2.54
N ILE A 102 -10.47 -10.32 -1.97
CA ILE A 102 -11.16 -9.06 -2.32
C ILE A 102 -10.20 -8.02 -2.91
N PRO A 103 -10.66 -7.13 -3.82
CA PRO A 103 -9.86 -6.03 -4.32
C PRO A 103 -9.73 -4.91 -3.29
N PHE A 104 -8.67 -4.10 -3.41
CA PHE A 104 -8.53 -2.84 -2.68
C PHE A 104 -7.71 -1.81 -3.48
N GLU A 105 -7.98 -0.53 -3.24
CA GLU A 105 -7.44 0.56 -4.06
C GLU A 105 -6.08 1.07 -3.60
N ASN A 106 -5.88 1.28 -2.30
CA ASN A 106 -4.67 1.92 -1.76
C ASN A 106 -4.17 1.18 -0.51
N PHE A 107 -2.85 1.04 -0.39
CA PHE A 107 -2.22 0.65 0.86
C PHE A 107 -2.30 1.80 1.88
N ASP A 108 -2.27 1.44 3.16
CA ASP A 108 -2.27 2.36 4.30
C ASP A 108 -3.49 3.31 4.36
N GLU A 109 -4.52 3.05 3.55
CA GLU A 109 -5.79 3.76 3.55
C GLU A 109 -6.91 2.80 3.97
N PRO A 110 -7.80 3.24 4.88
CA PRO A 110 -8.94 2.44 5.28
C PRO A 110 -10.01 2.40 4.18
N PHE A 111 -10.59 1.22 3.97
CA PHE A 111 -11.76 1.03 3.10
C PHE A 111 -12.82 0.17 3.80
N LYS A 112 -14.07 0.33 3.34
CA LYS A 112 -15.23 -0.32 3.96
C LYS A 112 -15.57 -1.63 3.26
N VAL A 113 -16.00 -2.60 4.06
CA VAL A 113 -16.57 -3.86 3.58
C VAL A 113 -17.78 -4.22 4.43
N ILE A 114 -18.68 -5.02 3.89
CA ILE A 114 -19.78 -5.63 4.65
C ILE A 114 -19.55 -7.13 4.67
N GLY A 115 -19.56 -7.76 5.84
CA GLY A 115 -19.53 -9.21 5.98
C GLY A 115 -20.86 -9.73 6.49
N ASP A 116 -21.47 -10.70 5.80
CA ASP A 116 -22.63 -11.41 6.31
C ASP A 116 -22.20 -12.59 7.18
N THR A 117 -22.78 -12.67 8.38
CA THR A 117 -22.51 -13.75 9.33
C THR A 117 -23.76 -14.43 9.83
N THR A 118 -23.69 -15.75 9.89
CA THR A 118 -24.76 -16.62 10.42
C THR A 118 -24.45 -17.16 11.82
N ALA A 119 -23.35 -16.71 12.45
CA ALA A 119 -22.91 -17.16 13.77
C ALA A 119 -23.97 -16.98 14.88
N MET A 120 -24.98 -16.13 14.68
CA MET A 120 -26.03 -15.81 15.64
C MET A 120 -27.39 -16.46 15.30
N SER A 121 -27.39 -17.55 14.53
CA SER A 121 -28.60 -18.30 14.08
C SER A 121 -29.52 -17.55 13.11
N THR A 122 -29.24 -16.28 12.81
CA THR A 122 -29.83 -15.51 11.73
C THR A 122 -28.71 -14.79 10.95
N PRO A 123 -28.86 -14.59 9.63
CA PRO A 123 -27.92 -13.78 8.85
C PRO A 123 -27.89 -12.33 9.33
N HIS A 124 -26.70 -11.75 9.35
CA HIS A 124 -26.45 -10.36 9.73
C HIS A 124 -25.30 -9.79 8.91
N GLU A 125 -25.62 -8.75 8.14
CA GLU A 125 -24.64 -7.89 7.50
C GLU A 125 -24.03 -6.93 8.52
N ILE A 126 -22.70 -6.95 8.64
CA ILE A 126 -21.95 -6.09 9.54
C ILE A 126 -20.92 -5.31 8.73
N GLU A 127 -20.91 -3.98 8.88
CA GLU A 127 -19.89 -3.12 8.29
C GLU A 127 -18.58 -3.19 9.09
N TYR A 128 -17.48 -3.35 8.36
CA TYR A 128 -16.12 -3.31 8.87
C TYR A 128 -15.27 -2.31 8.06
N THR A 129 -14.19 -1.85 8.68
CA THR A 129 -13.14 -1.06 8.05
C THR A 129 -11.87 -1.88 8.01
N ILE A 130 -11.26 -2.00 6.83
CA ILE A 130 -10.00 -2.72 6.63
C ILE A 130 -8.92 -1.73 6.21
N THR A 131 -7.71 -1.90 6.74
CA THR A 131 -6.50 -1.23 6.24
C THR A 131 -5.45 -2.28 5.94
N VAL A 132 -4.99 -2.33 4.69
CA VAL A 132 -3.87 -3.18 4.27
C VAL A 132 -2.60 -2.34 4.36
N ILE A 133 -1.66 -2.76 5.21
CA ILE A 133 -0.41 -2.05 5.42
C ILE A 133 0.55 -2.31 4.25
N SER A 134 1.18 -1.25 3.74
CA SER A 134 2.13 -1.39 2.64
C SER A 134 3.27 -2.36 3.00
N PRO A 135 3.73 -3.20 2.05
CA PRO A 135 4.91 -4.02 2.27
C PRO A 135 6.15 -3.12 2.41
N GLU A 136 7.05 -3.47 3.33
CA GLU A 136 8.35 -2.80 3.41
C GLU A 136 9.16 -3.06 2.13
N VAL A 137 9.30 -2.04 1.29
CA VAL A 137 10.23 -2.08 0.16
C VAL A 137 11.56 -1.53 0.63
N ASN A 138 12.52 -2.41 0.94
CA ASN A 138 13.89 -2.01 1.24
C ASN A 138 14.55 -1.46 -0.03
N HIS A 139 14.54 -0.14 -0.21
CA HIS A 139 15.26 0.54 -1.30
C HIS A 139 16.77 0.49 -1.04
N ILE A 140 17.42 -0.63 -1.37
CA ILE A 140 18.89 -0.71 -1.46
C ILE A 140 19.47 0.07 -2.66
N VAL A 141 18.63 0.69 -3.49
CA VAL A 141 19.02 1.31 -4.77
C VAL A 141 19.27 2.82 -4.74
N ASP A 142 18.85 3.54 -3.70
CA ASP A 142 19.10 4.99 -3.62
C ASP A 142 20.51 5.32 -3.08
N ALA A 143 21.16 4.37 -2.40
CA ALA A 143 22.51 4.57 -1.84
C ALA A 143 23.66 4.25 -2.84
N ILE A 144 23.38 3.59 -3.96
CA ILE A 144 24.44 3.12 -4.88
C ILE A 144 24.71 4.11 -6.03
N THR A 145 23.80 5.04 -6.33
CA THR A 145 23.96 5.98 -7.47
C THR A 145 24.40 7.40 -7.07
N THR A 146 25.28 7.53 -6.07
CA THR A 146 26.03 8.78 -5.84
C THR A 146 27.54 8.62 -5.74
N ASN A 147 28.09 7.43 -5.97
CA ASN A 147 29.53 7.22 -6.11
C ASN A 147 29.85 6.50 -7.41
N SER A 148 29.61 7.17 -8.54
CA SER A 148 30.35 6.89 -9.78
C SER A 148 31.36 8.02 -10.00
N GLY A 149 32.37 8.03 -9.14
CA GLY A 149 33.71 8.50 -9.46
C GLY A 149 34.60 7.26 -9.47
N VAL A 150 35.08 6.89 -10.65
CA VAL A 150 36.03 5.79 -10.88
C VAL A 150 37.27 6.03 -10.01
N GLU A 151 37.76 5.02 -9.29
CA GLU A 151 39.10 4.39 -9.42
C GLU A 151 39.36 3.41 -8.25
N ASP A 152 39.94 2.26 -8.63
CA ASP A 152 40.69 1.29 -7.82
C ASP A 152 39.97 0.09 -7.17
N ALA A 153 40.57 -1.08 -7.42
CA ALA A 153 40.13 -2.39 -6.98
C ALA A 153 40.45 -2.57 -5.48
N GLY A 154 39.47 -2.29 -4.62
CA GLY A 154 39.54 -2.55 -3.19
C GLY A 154 38.38 -3.44 -2.73
N GLU A 155 38.72 -4.55 -2.08
CA GLU A 155 37.82 -5.46 -1.38
C GLU A 155 36.82 -4.70 -0.47
N VAL A 156 35.52 -4.84 -0.74
CA VAL A 156 34.47 -4.28 0.12
C VAL A 156 34.34 -5.19 1.36
N THR A 157 34.84 -4.72 2.49
CA THR A 157 34.69 -5.41 3.78
C THR A 157 33.31 -5.09 4.37
N LEU A 158 32.49 -6.12 4.58
CA LEU A 158 31.20 -6.04 5.27
C LEU A 158 31.42 -5.92 6.78
N GLY A 159 31.78 -4.72 7.23
CA GLY A 159 31.92 -4.39 8.65
C GLY A 159 30.58 -4.15 9.33
N ASN A 160 30.23 -5.05 10.24
CA ASN A 160 29.38 -4.83 11.42
C ASN A 160 27.87 -4.65 11.21
N LEU A 161 27.22 -5.64 10.60
CA LEU A 161 25.80 -5.88 10.89
C LEU A 161 25.71 -6.87 12.06
N GLU A 162 25.41 -6.36 13.25
CA GLU A 162 25.04 -7.22 14.39
C GLU A 162 23.62 -7.75 14.20
N TYR A 163 23.50 -9.06 14.15
CA TYR A 163 22.21 -9.74 14.16
C TYR A 163 21.64 -9.72 15.59
N VAL A 164 20.64 -8.87 15.82
CA VAL A 164 19.89 -8.86 17.09
C VAL A 164 18.74 -9.85 16.98
N SER A 165 19.02 -11.13 17.22
CA SER A 165 17.97 -12.13 17.44
C SER A 165 17.46 -12.03 18.87
N SER A 166 16.16 -11.74 19.02
CA SER A 166 15.46 -12.04 20.27
C SER A 166 13.97 -12.31 20.01
N MET A 167 13.62 -13.59 19.89
CA MET A 167 12.34 -14.07 20.43
C MET A 167 12.68 -15.11 21.49
N PRO A 168 12.36 -14.85 22.78
CA PRO A 168 12.46 -15.88 23.80
C PRO A 168 11.37 -16.95 23.58
N LEU A 169 11.74 -18.22 23.78
CA LEU A 169 10.86 -19.39 23.83
C LEU A 169 9.80 -19.28 24.93
#